data_AF-A0A8J7L270-F1
#
_entry.id   AF-A0A8J7L270-F1
#
_cell.length_a   1.000
_cell.length_b   1.000
_cell.length_c   1.000
_cell.angle_alpha   90.00
_cell.angle_beta   90.00
_cell.angle_gamma   90.00
#
_symmetry.space_group_name_H-M   'P 1'
#
loop_
_entity.id
_entity.type
_entity.pdbx_description
1 polymer ?
#
loop_
_entity_poly.entity_id
_entity_poly.type
_entity_poly.pdbx_seq_one_letter_code
_entity_poly.pdbx_strand_id
1 'polypeptide(L)'
;MKRSTMQIMRMNRKKPKGAEINFKQKALPASDRDLVILAEKLTEFEVPLNVLLQAMSIAAYDGTAAFRYADHYLNHLNNKNELESLFLLQSNTDLENSLSLTKKISNLVPEIFSEQI
;
A
#
# COMPACT_ATOMS: atom_id res chain seq x y z
N MET A 1 26.57 -63.02 -9.78
CA MET A 1 25.25 -63.00 -9.09
C MET A 1 25.36 -62.01 -7.93
N LYS A 2 25.05 -60.71 -8.09
CA LYS A 2 23.75 -60.05 -7.86
C LYS A 2 22.95 -60.60 -6.67
N ARG A 3 22.83 -59.77 -5.61
CA ARG A 3 21.86 -59.65 -4.49
C ARG A 3 22.68 -59.14 -3.29
N SER A 4 22.43 -58.03 -2.59
CA SER A 4 21.24 -57.22 -2.37
C SER A 4 21.69 -55.91 -1.68
N THR A 5 21.97 -54.82 -2.40
CA THR A 5 21.15 -53.59 -2.55
C THR A 5 20.23 -53.10 -1.42
N MET A 6 20.08 -53.80 -0.29
CA MET A 6 19.02 -53.42 0.67
C MET A 6 19.47 -53.51 2.13
N GLN A 7 20.73 -53.14 2.43
CA GLN A 7 20.97 -52.37 3.65
C GLN A 7 20.44 -50.96 3.42
N ILE A 8 19.12 -50.87 3.26
CA ILE A 8 18.37 -49.64 3.42
C ILE A 8 18.70 -49.18 4.83
N MET A 9 19.59 -48.21 4.91
CA MET A 9 19.39 -46.98 5.65
C MET A 9 18.10 -46.99 6.48
N ARG A 10 18.09 -47.73 7.59
CA ARG A 10 17.19 -47.42 8.71
C ARG A 10 17.81 -46.24 9.42
N MET A 11 17.79 -45.10 8.71
CA MET A 11 17.84 -43.79 9.33
C MET A 11 16.60 -43.74 10.22
N ASN A 12 16.80 -44.06 11.50
CA ASN A 12 15.93 -43.59 12.57
C ASN A 12 16.01 -42.06 12.53
N ARG A 13 15.25 -41.46 11.61
CA ARG A 13 14.87 -40.05 11.68
C ARG A 13 13.98 -39.95 12.91
N LYS A 14 14.58 -39.91 14.09
CA LYS A 14 13.98 -39.21 15.21
C LYS A 14 13.65 -37.84 14.63
N LYS A 15 12.37 -37.60 14.34
CA LYS A 15 11.91 -36.26 14.00
C LYS A 15 12.48 -35.39 15.12
N PRO A 16 13.28 -34.35 14.82
CA PRO A 16 13.53 -33.36 15.85
C PRO A 16 12.13 -32.98 16.33
N LYS A 17 11.90 -33.08 17.64
CA LYS A 17 10.81 -32.36 18.27
C LYS A 17 11.13 -30.90 17.93
N GLY A 18 10.64 -30.46 16.77
CA GLY A 18 10.66 -29.07 16.39
C GLY A 18 9.97 -28.43 17.57
N ALA A 19 10.75 -27.67 18.33
CA ALA A 19 10.19 -26.83 19.36
C ALA A 19 9.03 -26.12 18.68
N GLU A 20 7.81 -26.42 19.11
CA GLU A 20 6.73 -25.44 19.02
C GLU A 20 7.17 -24.31 19.94
N ILE A 21 8.11 -23.51 19.43
CA ILE A 21 8.32 -22.15 19.84
C ILE A 21 7.03 -21.48 19.39
N ASN A 22 6.03 -21.56 20.26
CA ASN A 22 4.96 -20.59 20.31
C ASN A 22 5.69 -19.25 20.56
N PHE A 23 6.19 -18.63 19.50
CA PHE A 23 6.54 -17.22 19.52
C PHE A 23 5.23 -16.48 19.68
N LYS A 24 4.66 -16.50 20.89
CA LYS A 24 3.89 -15.39 21.38
C LYS A 24 4.92 -14.26 21.45
N GLN A 25 5.13 -13.61 20.31
CA GLN A 25 6.00 -12.45 20.19
C GLN A 25 5.39 -11.45 21.15
N LYS A 26 6.00 -11.33 22.33
CA LYS A 26 5.45 -10.51 23.39
C LYS A 26 5.47 -9.09 22.86
N ALA A 27 4.31 -8.45 22.82
CA ALA A 27 4.22 -7.02 22.55
C ALA A 27 5.20 -6.31 23.47
N LEU A 28 6.19 -5.66 22.87
CA LEU A 28 7.23 -4.93 23.56
C LEU A 28 7.08 -3.47 23.14
N PRO A 29 7.09 -2.54 24.11
CA PRO A 29 7.07 -1.12 23.78
C PRO A 29 8.28 -0.76 22.92
N ALA A 30 8.09 0.22 22.05
CA ALA A 30 9.15 0.83 21.27
C ALA A 30 10.17 1.51 22.20
N SER A 31 11.46 1.43 21.86
CA SER A 31 12.48 2.24 22.52
C SER A 31 12.38 3.70 22.08
N ASP A 32 13.00 4.62 22.81
CA ASP A 32 13.03 6.04 22.42
C ASP A 32 13.62 6.25 21.01
N ARG A 33 14.61 5.43 20.64
CA ARG A 33 15.19 5.45 19.29
C ARG A 33 14.18 5.01 18.24
N ASP A 34 13.38 3.99 18.54
CA ASP A 34 12.34 3.50 17.64
C ASP A 34 11.23 4.54 17.48
N LEU A 35 10.89 5.27 18.54
CA LEU A 35 9.91 6.37 18.48
C LEU A 35 10.39 7.51 17.58
N VAL A 36 11.67 7.87 17.64
CA VAL A 36 12.26 8.88 16.73
C VAL A 36 12.18 8.42 15.29
N ILE A 37 12.57 7.18 15.00
CA ILE A 37 12.51 6.61 13.63
C ILE A 37 11.06 6.57 13.13
N LEU A 38 10.11 6.17 13.99
CA LEU A 38 8.69 6.13 13.66
C LEU A 38 8.15 7.54 13.36
N ALA A 39 8.53 8.54 14.15
CA ALA A 39 8.12 9.92 13.95
C ALA A 39 8.72 10.49 12.66
N GLU A 40 10.03 10.33 12.44
CA GLU A 40 10.73 10.77 11.23
C GLU A 40 10.04 10.21 9.98
N LYS A 41 9.82 8.90 9.95
CA LYS A 41 9.12 8.19 8.86
C LYS A 41 7.72 8.73 8.58
N LEU A 42 6.98 9.15 9.60
CA LEU A 42 5.65 9.71 9.41
C LEU A 42 5.68 11.20 9.04
N THR A 43 6.71 11.94 9.47
CA THR A 43 6.88 13.36 9.12
C THR A 43 7.48 13.59 7.74
N GLU A 44 8.15 12.59 7.16
CA GLU A 44 8.56 12.61 5.74
C GLU A 44 7.36 12.75 4.79
N PHE A 45 6.18 12.39 5.27
CA PHE A 45 4.91 12.53 4.55
C PHE A 45 4.05 13.56 5.29
N GLU A 46 3.17 14.28 4.59
CA GLU A 46 2.21 15.22 5.22
C GLU A 46 1.10 14.47 5.97
N VAL A 47 1.48 13.64 6.94
CA VAL A 47 0.59 12.75 7.66
C VAL A 47 -0.22 13.56 8.67
N PRO A 48 -1.54 13.34 8.75
CA PRO A 48 -2.39 13.93 9.77
C PRO A 48 -1.90 13.64 11.20
N LEU A 49 -1.96 14.65 12.08
CA LEU A 49 -1.47 14.54 13.47
C LEU A 49 -2.13 13.39 14.25
N ASN A 50 -3.39 13.07 13.98
CA ASN A 50 -4.09 11.96 14.63
C ASN A 50 -3.45 10.60 14.32
N VAL A 51 -2.90 10.41 13.12
CA VAL A 51 -2.23 9.17 12.71
C VAL A 51 -0.89 9.04 13.43
N LEU A 52 -0.14 10.14 13.56
CA LEU A 52 1.09 10.18 14.35
C LEU A 52 0.84 9.82 15.82
N LEU A 53 -0.15 10.46 16.44
CA LEU A 53 -0.50 10.19 17.84
C LEU A 53 -1.00 8.75 18.03
N GLN A 54 -1.75 8.21 17.08
CA GLN A 54 -2.19 6.81 17.11
C GLN A 54 -1.01 5.85 17.02
N ALA A 55 -0.05 6.10 16.11
CA ALA A 55 1.16 5.30 16.00
C ALA A 55 1.98 5.33 17.31
N MET A 56 2.14 6.50 17.93
CA MET A 56 2.81 6.64 19.23
C MET A 56 2.07 5.89 20.35
N SER A 57 0.73 5.94 20.37
CA SER A 57 -0.07 5.22 21.36
C SER A 57 0.10 3.71 21.25
N ILE A 58 0.21 3.18 20.02
CA ILE A 58 0.48 1.76 19.77
C ILE A 58 1.92 1.43 20.19
N ALA A 59 2.87 2.30 19.87
CA ALA A 59 4.29 2.11 20.18
C ALA A 59 4.57 2.01 21.68
N ALA A 60 3.74 2.62 22.53
CA ALA A 60 3.82 2.49 23.99
C ALA A 60 3.53 1.07 24.51
N TYR A 61 2.94 0.19 23.67
CA TYR A 61 2.62 -1.19 24.04
C TYR A 61 3.28 -2.22 23.11
N ASP A 62 3.34 -1.93 21.81
CA ASP A 62 3.91 -2.77 20.78
C ASP A 62 4.56 -1.92 19.67
N GLY A 63 5.88 -1.77 19.72
CA GLY A 63 6.63 -1.05 18.71
C GLY A 63 6.48 -1.67 17.31
N THR A 64 6.40 -2.99 17.21
CA THR A 64 6.26 -3.67 15.91
C THR A 64 4.91 -3.37 15.29
N ALA A 65 3.84 -3.38 16.09
CA ALA A 65 2.51 -2.99 15.62
C ALA A 65 2.45 -1.52 15.18
N ALA A 66 3.18 -0.62 15.86
CA ALA A 66 3.22 0.79 15.50
C ALA A 66 3.84 1.01 14.12
N PHE A 67 4.97 0.35 13.82
CA PHE A 67 5.57 0.41 12.48
C PHE A 67 4.66 -0.18 11.40
N ARG A 68 3.99 -1.31 11.69
CA ARG A 68 3.03 -1.91 10.74
C ARG A 68 1.83 -1.00 10.47
N TYR A 69 1.35 -0.30 11.48
CA TYR A 69 0.29 0.70 11.33
C TYR A 69 0.75 1.87 10.43
N ALA A 70 1.95 2.40 10.67
CA ALA A 70 2.54 3.45 9.84
C ALA A 70 2.71 2.99 8.38
N ASP A 71 3.26 1.79 8.16
CA ASP A 71 3.42 1.20 6.81
C ASP A 71 2.10 1.06 6.08
N HIS A 72 1.07 0.55 6.77
CA HIS A 72 -0.25 0.41 6.18
C HIS A 72 -0.84 1.76 5.77
N TYR A 73 -0.64 2.79 6.60
CA TYR A 73 -1.12 4.13 6.30
C TYR A 73 -0.40 4.75 5.09
N LEU A 74 0.93 4.66 5.04
CA LEU A 74 1.73 5.19 3.94
C LEU A 74 1.45 4.47 2.61
N ASN A 75 1.28 3.14 2.65
CA ASN A 75 0.86 2.37 1.48
C ASN A 75 -0.52 2.82 0.98
N HIS A 76 -1.45 3.12 1.89
CA HIS A 76 -2.76 3.64 1.52
C HIS A 76 -2.65 5.04 0.88
N LEU A 77 -1.77 5.92 1.38
CA LEU A 77 -1.52 7.23 0.78
C LEU A 77 -0.98 7.12 -0.65
N ASN A 78 0.02 6.25 -0.87
CA ASN A 78 0.58 6.03 -2.21
C ASN A 78 -0.48 5.48 -3.19
N ASN A 79 -1.29 4.52 -2.75
CA ASN A 79 -2.36 3.96 -3.59
C ASN A 79 -3.48 4.98 -3.88
N LYS A 80 -3.75 5.91 -2.97
CA LYS A 80 -4.71 7.01 -3.22
C LYS A 80 -4.18 7.96 -4.30
N ASN A 81 -2.90 8.32 -4.25
CA ASN A 81 -2.30 9.18 -5.27
C ASN A 81 -2.31 8.51 -6.65
N GLU A 82 -2.10 7.19 -6.72
CA GLU A 82 -2.23 6.44 -7.97
C GLU A 82 -3.67 6.43 -8.49
N LEU A 83 -4.66 6.20 -7.63
CA LEU A 83 -6.08 6.20 -8.02
C LEU A 83 -6.56 7.60 -8.43
N GLU A 84 -6.14 8.66 -7.74
CA GLU A 84 -6.43 10.05 -8.14
C GLU A 84 -5.78 10.39 -9.48
N SER A 85 -4.55 9.93 -9.74
CA SER A 85 -3.88 10.15 -11.02
C SER A 85 -4.59 9.44 -12.19
N LEU A 86 -5.11 8.23 -11.95
CA LEU A 86 -5.90 7.49 -12.95
C LEU A 86 -7.26 8.16 -13.19
N PHE A 87 -7.92 8.64 -12.13
CA PHE A 87 -9.20 9.34 -12.24
C PHE A 87 -9.05 10.70 -12.96
N LEU A 88 -7.96 11.43 -12.70
CA LEU A 88 -7.63 12.67 -13.39
C LEU A 88 -7.33 12.43 -14.89
N LEU A 89 -6.58 11.38 -15.23
CA LEU A 89 -6.35 10.99 -16.62
C LEU A 89 -7.67 10.65 -17.34
N GLN A 90 -8.58 9.93 -16.68
CA GLN A 90 -9.89 9.61 -17.23
C GLN A 90 -10.74 10.88 -17.47
N SER A 91 -10.76 11.81 -16.51
CA SER A 91 -11.48 13.08 -16.67
C SER A 91 -10.91 13.95 -17.78
N ASN A 92 -9.59 13.93 -18.00
CA ASN A 92 -8.93 14.66 -19.09
C ASN A 92 -9.27 14.04 -20.45
N THR A 93 -9.35 12.71 -20.55
CA THR A 93 -9.77 12.05 -21.78
C THR A 93 -11.23 12.33 -22.13
N ASP A 94 -12.10 12.46 -21.13
CA ASP A 94 -13.51 12.79 -21.34
C ASP A 94 -13.70 14.27 -21.72
N LEU A 95 -12.91 15.17 -21.14
CA LEU A 95 -12.88 16.60 -21.50
C LEU A 95 -12.37 16.82 -22.93
N GLU A 96 -11.27 16.19 -23.32
CA GLU A 96 -10.70 16.30 -24.68
C GLU A 96 -11.65 15.73 -25.74
N ASN A 97 -12.34 14.63 -25.44
CA ASN A 97 -13.38 14.09 -26.30
C ASN A 97 -14.57 15.04 -26.43
N SER A 98 -14.99 15.69 -25.34
CA SER A 98 -16.06 16.70 -25.38
C SER A 98 -15.66 17.96 -26.18
N LEU A 99 -14.41 18.41 -26.07
CA LEU A 99 -13.88 19.58 -26.79
C LEU A 99 -13.70 19.31 -28.29
N SER A 100 -13.35 18.07 -28.64
CA SER A 100 -13.26 17.60 -30.03
C SER A 100 -14.66 17.52 -30.67
N LEU A 101 -15.67 17.06 -29.93
CA LEU A 101 -17.06 17.04 -30.39
C LEU A 101 -17.64 18.44 -30.59
N THR A 102 -17.37 19.39 -29.68
CA THR A 102 -17.86 20.78 -29.82
C THR A 102 -17.19 21.52 -30.99
N LYS A 103 -15.89 21.35 -31.20
CA LYS A 103 -15.18 21.86 -32.38
C LYS A 103 -15.69 21.23 -33.68
N LYS A 104 -16.08 19.96 -33.65
CA LYS A 104 -16.67 19.28 -34.82
C LYS A 104 -18.06 19.81 -35.12
N ILE A 105 -18.87 20.10 -34.10
CA ILE A 105 -20.21 20.70 -34.23
C ILE A 105 -20.11 22.14 -34.74
N SER A 106 -19.17 22.96 -34.26
CA SER A 106 -18.97 24.33 -34.76
C SER A 106 -18.56 24.38 -36.23
N ASN A 107 -17.85 23.36 -36.71
CA ASN A 107 -17.43 23.25 -38.11
C ASN A 107 -18.51 22.66 -39.03
N LEU A 108 -19.64 22.20 -38.48
CA LEU A 108 -20.77 21.60 -39.22
C LEU A 108 -21.98 22.53 -39.35
N VAL A 109 -21.95 23.73 -38.74
CA VAL A 109 -23.01 24.74 -38.85
C VAL A 109 -22.45 25.98 -39.55
N PRO A 110 -22.54 26.09 -40.89
CA PRO A 110 -22.41 27.37 -41.54
C PRO A 110 -23.68 28.20 -41.25
N GLU A 111 -23.48 29.37 -40.65
CA GLU A 111 -24.38 30.53 -40.65
C GLU A 111 -25.88 30.25 -40.82
N ILE A 112 -26.61 30.25 -39.69
CA ILE A 112 -28.04 30.60 -39.70
C ILE A 112 -28.30 31.66 -38.63
N PHE A 113 -27.60 32.79 -38.70
CA PHE A 113 -28.07 34.03 -38.11
C PHE A 113 -27.68 35.20 -39.03
N SER A 114 -28.15 35.12 -40.27
CA SER A 114 -28.47 36.32 -41.04
C SER A 114 -29.94 36.66 -40.82
N GLU A 115 -30.19 37.93 -40.55
CA GLU A 115 -31.48 38.63 -40.59
C GLU A 115 -32.52 38.25 -39.52
N GLN A 116 -32.73 39.16 -38.57
CA GLN A 116 -33.94 39.99 -38.58
C GLN A 116 -33.88 41.09 -37.50
N ILE A 117 -33.74 42.32 -38.00
CA ILE A 117 -34.14 43.66 -37.48
C ILE A 117 -33.49 44.15 -36.18
#